data_AF-A0A6A4HM31-F1
#
_entry.id   AF-A0A6A4HM31-F1
#
_cell.length_a   1.000
_cell.length_b   1.000
_cell.length_c   1.000
_cell.angle_alpha   90.00
_cell.angle_beta   90.00
_cell.angle_gamma   90.00
#
_symmetry.space_group_name_H-M   'P 1'
#
loop_
_entity.id
_entity.type
_entity.pdbx_description
1 polymer ?
#
loop_
_entity_poly.entity_id
_entity_poly.type
_entity_poly.pdbx_seq_one_letter_code
_entity_poly.pdbx_strand_id
1 'polypeptide(L)'
;MSILIQLRTGYNYLYRHLNRIGKVQSPDCLGCARAPETAFHYLLQCPAHRGARARLRSEVGREKMTLTGLLDEEKSLTPLFDFINSTGRFKHIFGTLPPIGRDEEEEGDR
;
A
#
# COMPACT_ATOMS: atom_id res chain seq x y z
N MET A 1 -2.55 7.07 -14.58
CA MET A 1 -1.40 6.64 -13.75
C MET A 1 -1.93 5.83 -12.57
N SER A 2 -1.53 4.57 -12.40
CA SER A 2 -2.02 3.69 -11.32
C SER A 2 -1.34 3.98 -9.97
N ILE A 3 -2.05 3.77 -8.85
CA ILE A 3 -1.51 3.90 -7.49
C ILE A 3 -0.29 2.99 -7.25
N LEU A 4 -0.26 1.80 -7.88
CA LEU A 4 0.87 0.88 -7.80
C LEU A 4 2.15 1.51 -8.35
N ILE A 5 2.07 2.12 -9.53
CA ILE A 5 3.20 2.80 -10.17
C ILE A 5 3.68 3.96 -9.29
N GLN A 6 2.76 4.72 -8.70
CA GLN A 6 3.10 5.82 -7.81
C GLN A 6 3.82 5.34 -6.53
N LEU A 7 3.34 4.24 -5.93
CA LEU A 7 3.97 3.67 -4.74
C LEU A 7 5.35 3.07 -5.04
N ARG A 8 5.51 2.37 -6.17
CA ARG A 8 6.80 1.82 -6.63
C ARG A 8 7.85 2.89 -6.89
N THR A 9 7.46 3.93 -7.62
CA THR A 9 8.39 4.97 -8.08
C THR A 9 8.63 6.06 -7.02
N GLY A 10 7.80 6.11 -5.98
CA GLY A 10 7.87 7.16 -4.96
C GLY A 10 7.23 8.48 -5.39
N TYR A 11 6.72 8.60 -6.62
CA TYR A 11 5.92 9.74 -7.09
C TYR A 11 4.46 9.56 -6.65
N ASN A 12 4.22 9.60 -5.34
CA ASN A 12 2.92 9.33 -4.73
C ASN A 12 2.49 10.44 -3.76
N TYR A 13 1.28 10.31 -3.24
CA TYR A 13 0.67 11.27 -2.33
C TYR A 13 1.03 11.06 -0.85
N LEU A 14 2.11 10.32 -0.54
CA LEU A 14 2.64 10.25 0.81
C LEU A 14 3.46 11.50 1.12
N TYR A 15 3.48 11.89 2.40
CA TYR A 15 3.99 13.19 2.83
C TYR A 15 5.46 13.40 2.53
N ARG A 16 6.28 12.35 2.49
CA ARG A 16 7.69 12.52 2.09
C ARG A 16 7.82 13.04 0.66
N HIS A 17 7.02 12.55 -0.29
CA HIS A 17 7.08 13.04 -1.67
C HIS A 17 6.47 14.43 -1.76
N LEU A 18 5.30 14.64 -1.15
CA LEU A 18 4.62 15.94 -1.15
C LEU A 18 5.49 17.05 -0.54
N ASN A 19 6.23 16.77 0.52
CA ASN A 19 7.15 17.72 1.13
C ASN A 19 8.30 18.07 0.19
N ARG A 20 8.89 17.06 -0.47
CA ARG A 20 9.96 17.27 -1.47
C ARG A 20 9.54 18.21 -2.59
N ILE A 21 8.27 18.17 -3.02
CA ILE A 21 7.74 19.05 -4.07
C ILE A 21 7.05 20.30 -3.53
N GLY A 22 7.22 20.63 -2.25
CA GLY A 22 6.71 21.85 -1.62
C GLY A 22 5.18 21.91 -1.43
N LYS A 23 4.49 20.77 -1.45
CA LYS A 23 3.02 20.69 -1.26
C LYS A 23 2.58 20.55 0.19
N VAL A 24 3.47 20.09 1.07
CA VAL A 24 3.23 20.03 2.53
C VAL A 24 4.48 20.49 3.28
N GLN A 25 4.28 21.03 4.49
CA GLN A 25 5.37 21.63 5.28
C GLN A 25 6.26 20.59 5.98
N SER A 26 5.70 19.43 6.34
CA SER A 26 6.44 18.35 7.00
C SER A 26 6.35 17.04 6.20
N PRO A 27 7.43 16.25 6.12
CA PRO A 27 7.39 14.91 5.54
C PRO A 27 6.78 13.85 6.46
N ASP A 28 6.46 14.18 7.71
CA ASP A 28 6.06 13.22 8.74
C ASP A 28 4.76 12.49 8.41
N CYS A 29 4.70 11.22 8.79
CA CYS A 29 3.52 10.40 8.63
C CYS A 29 2.34 10.94 9.44
N LEU A 30 1.23 11.24 8.75
CA LEU A 30 -0.02 11.65 9.38
C LEU A 30 -0.55 10.64 10.39
N GLY A 31 -0.32 9.35 10.16
CA GLY A 31 -0.81 8.29 11.04
C GLY A 31 -0.07 8.20 12.37
N CYS A 32 1.27 8.31 12.35
CA CYS A 32 2.07 8.07 13.56
C CYS A 32 2.92 9.24 14.04
N ALA A 33 3.13 10.28 13.23
CA ALA A 33 3.94 11.47 13.52
C ALA A 33 5.37 11.18 14.03
N ARG A 34 5.96 10.03 13.67
CA ARG A 34 7.27 9.57 14.19
C ARG A 34 8.37 9.47 13.15
N ALA A 35 8.02 9.42 11.87
CA ALA A 35 8.97 9.26 10.78
C ALA A 35 8.40 9.83 9.48
N PRO A 36 9.27 10.13 8.49
CA PRO A 36 8.84 10.50 7.16
C PRO A 36 7.93 9.45 6.52
N GLU A 37 6.82 9.88 5.93
CA GLU A 37 5.85 9.01 5.27
C GLU A 37 6.38 8.54 3.91
N THR A 38 7.17 7.46 3.93
CA THR A 38 7.62 6.74 2.73
C THR A 38 6.67 5.59 2.40
N ALA A 39 6.72 5.04 1.18
CA ALA A 39 6.01 3.81 0.85
C ALA A 39 6.43 2.65 1.77
N PHE A 40 7.74 2.55 2.07
CA PHE A 40 8.28 1.57 3.02
C PHE A 40 7.67 1.74 4.42
N HIS A 41 7.65 2.96 4.93
CA HIS A 41 7.09 3.26 6.25
C HIS A 41 5.59 2.92 6.27
N TYR A 42 4.84 3.43 5.30
CA TYR A 42 3.40 3.21 5.20
C TYR A 42 3.03 1.72 5.13
N LEU A 43 3.66 0.96 4.21
CA LEU A 43 3.34 -0.44 3.94
C LEU A 43 3.90 -1.41 4.98
N LEU A 44 5.05 -1.12 5.60
CA LEU A 44 5.79 -2.11 6.38
C LEU A 44 6.06 -1.72 7.85
N GLN A 45 6.05 -0.43 8.21
CA GLN A 45 6.52 0.00 9.54
C GLN A 45 5.50 0.78 10.39
N CYS A 46 4.63 1.57 9.77
CA CYS A 46 3.85 2.61 10.45
C CYS A 46 2.97 2.04 11.58
N PRO A 47 3.20 2.34 12.87
CA PRO A 47 2.43 1.71 13.95
C PRO A 47 0.92 1.97 13.86
N ALA A 48 0.50 3.09 13.26
CA ALA A 48 -0.90 3.42 13.04
C ALA A 48 -1.66 2.41 12.15
N HIS A 49 -0.95 1.70 11.26
CA HIS A 49 -1.55 0.70 10.38
C HIS A 49 -1.22 -0.74 10.79
N ARG A 50 -0.85 -0.97 12.06
CA ARG A 50 -0.47 -2.31 12.55
C ARG A 50 -1.56 -3.35 12.36
N GLY A 51 -2.82 -3.01 12.65
CA GLY A 51 -3.96 -3.92 12.49
C GLY A 51 -4.17 -4.31 11.01
N ALA A 52 -4.26 -3.31 10.14
CA ALA A 52 -4.36 -3.52 8.69
C ALA A 52 -3.18 -4.35 8.15
N ARG A 53 -1.94 -4.05 8.57
CA ARG A 53 -0.77 -4.84 8.17
C ARG A 53 -0.78 -6.26 8.68
N ALA A 54 -1.34 -6.51 9.87
CA ALA A 54 -1.44 -7.86 10.40
C ALA A 54 -2.34 -8.73 9.51
N ARG A 55 -3.47 -8.16 9.05
CA ARG A 55 -4.36 -8.81 8.08
C ARG A 55 -3.68 -9.01 6.72
N LEU A 56 -3.04 -7.97 6.19
CA LEU A 56 -2.25 -8.07 4.95
C LEU A 56 -1.25 -9.23 5.04
N ARG A 57 -0.48 -9.27 6.13
CA ARG A 57 0.54 -10.31 6.37
C ARG A 57 -0.05 -11.71 6.49
N SER A 58 -1.24 -11.88 7.07
CA SER A 58 -1.89 -13.19 7.12
C SER A 58 -2.35 -13.68 5.75
N GLU A 59 -2.69 -12.76 4.84
CA GLU A 59 -3.16 -13.09 3.50
C GLU A 59 -1.99 -13.33 2.52
N VAL A 60 -0.94 -12.51 2.57
CA VAL A 60 0.21 -12.61 1.62
C VAL A 60 1.37 -13.45 2.14
N GLY A 61 1.42 -13.73 3.44
CA GLY A 61 2.51 -14.44 4.09
C GLY A 61 3.72 -13.56 4.45
N ARG A 62 4.53 -14.04 5.40
CA ARG A 62 5.68 -13.28 5.95
C ARG A 62 6.73 -12.93 4.90
N GLU A 63 7.03 -13.84 3.99
CA GLU A 63 8.10 -13.68 2.99
C GLU A 63 7.78 -12.56 1.99
N LYS A 64 6.49 -12.33 1.73
CA LYS A 64 6.01 -11.32 0.80
C LYS A 64 5.86 -9.93 1.41
N MET A 65 6.12 -9.78 2.72
CA MET A 65 6.13 -8.49 3.42
C MET A 65 7.39 -7.66 3.11
N THR A 66 7.63 -7.41 1.83
CA THR A 66 8.67 -6.54 1.27
C THR A 66 8.01 -5.59 0.27
N LEU A 67 8.69 -4.49 -0.11
CA LEU A 67 8.12 -3.57 -1.11
C LEU A 67 7.86 -4.28 -2.44
N THR A 68 8.84 -5.02 -2.94
CA THR A 68 8.73 -5.81 -4.17
C THR A 68 7.63 -6.87 -4.05
N GLY A 69 7.61 -7.66 -2.98
CA GLY A 69 6.61 -8.72 -2.81
C GLY A 69 5.17 -8.21 -2.73
N LEU A 70 4.96 -7.03 -2.15
CA LEU A 70 3.63 -6.42 -2.08
C LEU A 70 3.24 -5.71 -3.37
N LEU A 71 4.18 -5.00 -4.00
CA LEU A 71 3.88 -4.12 -5.11
C LEU A 71 3.94 -4.83 -6.45
N ASP A 72 4.76 -5.86 -6.63
CA ASP A 72 5.06 -6.45 -7.95
C ASP A 72 4.40 -7.81 -8.19
N GLU A 73 4.03 -8.54 -7.12
CA GLU A 73 3.38 -9.84 -7.25
C GLU A 73 1.86 -9.71 -7.33
N GLU A 74 1.29 -10.24 -8.41
CA GLU A 74 -0.15 -10.18 -8.68
C GLU A 74 -1.01 -10.73 -7.53
N LYS A 75 -0.60 -11.86 -6.95
CA LYS A 75 -1.29 -12.51 -5.82
C LYS A 75 -1.31 -11.64 -4.55
N SER A 76 -0.40 -10.68 -4.42
CA SER A 76 -0.35 -9.74 -3.29
C SER A 76 -1.23 -8.51 -3.50
N LEU A 77 -1.66 -8.22 -4.74
CA LEU A 77 -2.27 -6.93 -5.06
C LEU A 77 -3.67 -6.78 -4.44
N THR A 78 -4.49 -7.84 -4.44
CA THR A 78 -5.82 -7.79 -3.83
C THR A 78 -5.73 -7.54 -2.31
N PRO A 79 -4.96 -8.34 -1.54
CA PRO A 79 -4.68 -8.03 -0.13
C PRO A 79 -4.10 -6.63 0.11
N LEU A 80 -3.20 -6.18 -0.78
CA LEU A 80 -2.60 -4.84 -0.69
C LEU A 80 -3.66 -3.73 -0.89
N PHE A 81 -4.60 -3.90 -1.82
CA PHE A 81 -5.65 -2.92 -2.07
C PHE A 81 -6.62 -2.85 -0.88
N ASP A 82 -6.95 -3.99 -0.29
CA ASP A 82 -7.71 -4.06 0.97
C ASP A 82 -6.98 -3.36 2.12
N PHE A 83 -5.66 -3.57 2.24
CA PHE A 83 -4.83 -2.81 3.16
C PHE A 83 -4.97 -1.31 2.92
N ILE A 84 -4.76 -0.85 1.68
CA ILE A 84 -4.83 0.58 1.32
C ILE A 84 -6.20 1.17 1.67
N ASN A 85 -7.29 0.47 1.31
CA ASN A 85 -8.65 0.87 1.60
C ASN A 85 -8.90 0.97 3.12
N SER A 86 -8.46 -0.02 3.89
CA SER A 86 -8.65 -0.08 5.34
C SER A 86 -7.90 1.02 6.10
N THR A 87 -6.78 1.51 5.58
CA THR A 87 -6.08 2.66 6.18
C THR A 87 -6.79 3.99 5.91
N GLY A 88 -7.63 4.05 4.87
CA GLY A 88 -8.25 5.29 4.39
C GLY A 88 -7.26 6.31 3.82
N ARG A 89 -5.95 6.02 3.77
CA ARG A 89 -4.89 7.00 3.50
C ARG A 89 -5.05 7.67 2.14
N PHE A 90 -5.59 6.95 1.16
CA PHE A 90 -5.77 7.43 -0.21
C PHE A 90 -7.23 7.65 -0.61
N LYS A 91 -8.17 7.52 0.34
CA LYS A 91 -9.62 7.60 0.06
C LYS A 91 -10.04 8.94 -0.58
N HIS A 92 -9.40 10.03 -0.19
CA HIS A 92 -9.66 11.36 -0.72
C HIS A 92 -9.06 11.60 -2.12
N ILE A 93 -8.20 10.71 -2.62
CA ILE A 93 -7.52 10.84 -3.92
C ILE A 93 -8.12 9.89 -4.95
N PHE A 94 -8.33 8.62 -4.57
CA PHE A 94 -8.76 7.57 -5.48
C PHE A 94 -10.12 6.96 -5.12
N GLY A 95 -10.77 7.40 -4.03
CA GLY A 95 -11.93 6.70 -3.49
C GLY A 95 -11.54 5.34 -2.90
N THR A 96 -12.46 4.38 -2.98
CA THR A 96 -12.19 2.98 -2.63
C THR A 96 -11.62 2.27 -3.85
N LEU A 97 -10.45 1.66 -3.70
CA LEU A 97 -9.85 0.85 -4.76
C LEU A 97 -10.67 -0.43 -4.98
N PRO A 98 -10.98 -0.82 -6.23
CA PRO A 98 -11.71 -2.05 -6.49
C PRO A 98 -10.83 -3.28 -6.19
N PRO A 99 -11.42 -4.45 -5.88
CA PRO A 99 -10.68 -5.70 -5.85
C PRO A 99 -10.00 -5.94 -7.21
N ILE A 100 -8.78 -6.48 -7.23
CA ILE A 100 -8.18 -6.97 -8.47
C ILE A 100 -8.72 -8.38 -8.70
N GLY A 101 -9.40 -8.58 -9.82
CA GLY A 101 -9.99 -9.85 -10.20
C GLY A 101 -8.93 -10.94 -10.24
N ARG A 102 -9.23 -12.10 -9.64
CA ARG A 102 -8.56 -13.34 -9.99
C ARG A 102 -9.11 -13.71 -11.36
N ASP A 103 -8.28 -13.73 -12.38
CA ASP A 103 -8.61 -14.61 -13.50
C ASP A 103 -8.65 -16.01 -12.89
N GLU A 104 -9.86 -16.58 -12.85
CA GLU A 104 -10.07 -17.97 -12.49
C GLU A 104 -9.31 -18.78 -13.55
N GLU A 105 -8.08 -19.21 -13.24
CA GLU A 105 -7.51 -20.36 -13.92
C GLU A 105 -8.44 -21.52 -13.60
N GLU A 106 -9.30 -21.82 -14.57
CA GLU A 106 -10.21 -22.94 -14.62
C GLU A 106 -9.53 -24.20 -14.06
N GLU A 107 -10.24 -24.90 -13.19
CA GLU A 107 -10.03 -26.32 -12.91
C GLU A 107 -10.03 -27.07 -14.24
N GLY A 108 -8.83 -27.29 -14.80
CA GLY A 108 -8.58 -28.32 -15.79
C GLY A 108 -8.47 -29.67 -15.09
N ASP A 109 -9.62 -30.22 -14.70
CA ASP A 109 -9.80 -31.65 -14.44
C ASP A 109 -9.40 -32.45 -15.68
N ARG A 110 -8.27 -33.19 -15.60
CA ARG A 110 -8.06 -34.56 -16.10
C ARG A 110 -6.63 -35.06 -15.88
#